data_AF-A0A4Y7JU86-F1
#
_entry.id   AF-A0A4Y7JU86-F1
#
_cell.length_a   1.000
_cell.length_b   1.000
_cell.length_c   1.000
_cell.angle_alpha   90.00
_cell.angle_beta   90.00
_cell.angle_gamma   90.00
#
_symmetry.space_group_name_H-M   'P 1'
#
loop_
_entity.id
_entity.type
_entity.pdbx_description
1 polymer ?
#
loop_
_entity_poly.entity_id
_entity_poly.type
_entity_poly.pdbx_seq_one_letter_code
_entity_poly.pdbx_strand_id
1 'polypeptide(L)'
;MWLKVLYVLLIYQIFRRFLYDDSVLEAERNDTNAKFPISAGIYRRFRRFLYADDDILEDQTSDTDAKFLVGERAEKVYGGKLYLGLRIPDHDTGSRQNIDMVVVTKEKIVVIHVKNFSGHVKIDSDGRWICAGGEKQPKVENHPNPVVEAKRQVEVLESYFEQRGVELPNGYVTYRVVLSNPSCRALPFVDFPPEVVPFDQLITPQPETKGVFTGWNCRIKDAFRGGKKEEQDRINRFNQQLHFVLSTAPMWDRLELEGNKHLLGEFLRFEGKDVLALRQIKRSKVSRLVIQKSSMFGFGCSEFQVLYSARDYRSQGASGSKWKEVTVKSSIEVLFQQQNSIKVRKFKLSSIISMSLTA
;
A
#
# COMPACT_ATOMS: atom_id res chain seq x y z
N MET A 1 -12.86 -11.24 49.51
CA MET A 1 -11.96 -10.15 49.06
C MET A 1 -10.57 -10.66 48.72
N TRP A 2 -9.95 -11.47 49.58
CA TRP A 2 -8.60 -12.04 49.40
C TRP A 2 -8.39 -12.90 48.14
N LEU A 3 -9.36 -13.69 47.70
CA LEU A 3 -9.23 -14.50 46.47
C LEU A 3 -9.07 -13.66 45.18
N LYS A 4 -9.70 -12.49 45.11
CA LYS A 4 -9.60 -11.61 43.93
C LYS A 4 -8.24 -10.91 43.88
N VAL A 5 -7.69 -10.55 45.04
CA VAL A 5 -6.34 -10.00 45.16
C VAL A 5 -5.29 -11.05 44.80
N LEU A 6 -5.48 -12.30 45.23
CA LEU A 6 -4.60 -13.41 44.87
C LEU A 6 -4.63 -13.71 43.37
N TYR A 7 -5.81 -13.65 42.74
CA TYR A 7 -5.97 -13.89 41.30
C TYR A 7 -5.32 -12.77 40.45
N VAL A 8 -5.47 -11.51 40.86
CA VAL A 8 -4.81 -10.38 40.21
C VAL A 8 -3.29 -10.43 40.40
N LEU A 9 -2.80 -10.82 41.59
CA LEU A 9 -1.37 -11.03 41.83
C LEU A 9 -0.81 -12.20 41.02
N LEU A 10 -1.58 -13.28 40.82
CA LEU A 10 -1.18 -14.41 40.00
C LEU A 10 -1.10 -14.03 38.51
N ILE A 11 -2.09 -13.30 38.00
CA ILE A 11 -2.08 -12.78 36.62
C ILE A 11 -0.93 -11.78 36.43
N TYR A 12 -0.70 -10.90 37.41
CA TYR A 12 0.39 -9.94 37.38
C TYR A 12 1.76 -10.63 37.43
N GLN A 13 1.93 -11.67 38.24
CA GLN A 13 3.16 -12.49 38.28
C GLN A 13 3.39 -13.21 36.95
N ILE A 14 2.33 -13.76 36.34
CA ILE A 14 2.41 -14.38 35.01
C ILE A 14 2.81 -13.32 33.96
N PHE A 15 2.14 -12.17 33.92
CA PHE A 15 2.44 -11.09 32.97
C PHE A 15 3.84 -10.48 33.18
N ARG A 16 4.28 -10.30 34.43
CA ARG A 16 5.61 -9.79 34.75
C ARG A 16 6.70 -10.75 34.28
N ARG A 17 6.47 -12.06 34.38
CA ARG A 17 7.39 -13.08 33.87
C ARG A 17 7.36 -13.21 32.34
N PHE A 18 6.28 -12.76 31.69
CA PHE A 18 6.12 -12.74 30.23
C PHE A 18 6.68 -11.48 29.55
N LEU A 19 6.76 -10.35 30.26
CA LEU A 19 7.18 -9.06 29.68
C LEU A 19 8.61 -8.61 30.06
N TYR A 20 9.21 -9.20 31.09
CA TYR A 20 10.55 -8.81 31.56
C TYR A 20 11.65 -9.83 31.31
N ASP A 21 11.35 -10.95 30.65
CA ASP A 21 12.31 -12.03 30.40
C ASP A 21 12.65 -12.18 28.90
N ASP A 22 12.87 -11.04 28.23
CA ASP A 22 13.57 -11.01 26.92
C ASP A 22 15.05 -11.42 27.03
N SER A 23 15.56 -11.63 28.26
CA SER A 23 16.89 -12.17 28.54
C SER A 23 17.03 -13.70 28.43
N VAL A 24 15.94 -14.46 28.25
CA VAL A 24 16.02 -15.94 28.17
C VAL A 24 16.33 -16.45 26.76
N LEU A 25 16.21 -15.60 25.73
CA LEU A 25 16.47 -16.01 24.34
C LEU A 25 17.96 -16.17 23.97
N GLU A 26 18.89 -15.76 24.84
CA GLU A 26 20.34 -16.01 24.61
C GLU A 26 20.92 -17.18 25.43
N ALA A 27 20.18 -17.74 26.40
CA ALA A 27 20.69 -18.81 27.27
C ALA A 27 20.34 -20.24 26.81
N GLU A 28 19.36 -20.44 25.93
CA GLU A 28 18.91 -21.78 25.51
C GLU A 28 19.73 -22.41 24.36
N ARG A 29 20.89 -21.86 24.00
CA ARG A 29 21.80 -22.54 23.05
C ARG A 29 22.72 -23.57 23.73
N ASN A 30 22.91 -23.50 25.04
CA ASN A 30 23.85 -24.35 25.77
C ASN A 30 23.33 -24.75 27.16
N ASP A 31 22.26 -25.54 27.26
CA ASP A 31 22.21 -26.55 28.33
C ASP A 31 21.14 -27.62 28.08
N THR A 32 21.59 -28.85 27.79
CA THR A 32 20.76 -30.04 27.78
C THR A 32 20.56 -30.53 29.20
N ASN A 33 19.63 -29.95 29.97
CA ASN A 33 18.88 -30.62 31.05
C ASN A 33 18.01 -29.64 31.84
N ALA A 34 16.79 -29.35 31.37
CA ALA A 34 15.72 -28.88 32.25
C ALA A 34 14.35 -29.35 31.75
N LYS A 35 13.70 -30.17 32.58
CA LYS A 35 12.33 -30.68 32.40
C LYS A 35 11.30 -29.55 32.49
N PHE A 36 10.71 -29.09 31.38
CA PHE A 36 9.34 -28.56 31.36
C PHE A 36 8.67 -28.71 29.98
N PRO A 37 8.15 -29.90 29.61
CA PRO A 37 7.56 -30.13 28.28
C PRO A 37 6.14 -29.55 28.08
N ILE A 38 5.55 -28.90 29.10
CA ILE A 38 4.14 -28.49 29.10
C ILE A 38 3.96 -27.01 28.69
N SER A 39 4.99 -26.16 28.87
CA SER A 39 4.89 -24.71 28.58
C SER A 39 4.98 -24.39 27.09
N ALA A 40 5.87 -25.06 26.33
CA ALA A 40 6.06 -24.79 24.91
C ALA A 40 4.84 -25.14 24.04
N GLY A 41 4.14 -26.23 24.39
CA GLY A 41 2.91 -26.65 23.69
C GLY A 41 1.75 -25.68 23.91
N ILE A 42 1.56 -25.21 25.15
CA ILE A 42 0.53 -24.22 25.50
C ILE A 42 0.89 -22.85 24.91
N TYR A 43 2.15 -22.43 24.99
CA TYR A 43 2.65 -21.21 24.36
C TYR A 43 2.45 -21.22 22.84
N ARG A 44 2.78 -22.32 22.15
CA ARG A 44 2.56 -22.45 20.71
C ARG A 44 1.06 -22.49 20.35
N ARG A 45 0.20 -23.05 21.22
CA ARG A 45 -1.26 -23.07 21.02
C ARG A 45 -1.91 -21.70 21.30
N PHE A 46 -1.50 -21.01 22.37
CA PHE A 46 -1.95 -19.65 22.69
C PHE A 46 -1.45 -18.65 21.64
N ARG A 47 -0.19 -18.78 21.19
CA ARG A 47 0.34 -17.98 20.09
C ARG A 47 -0.41 -18.26 18.78
N ARG A 48 -0.67 -19.52 18.41
CA ARG A 48 -1.54 -19.80 17.25
C ARG A 48 -2.97 -19.28 17.42
N PHE A 49 -3.55 -19.34 18.62
CA PHE A 49 -4.91 -18.88 18.84
C PHE A 49 -5.04 -17.35 18.82
N LEU A 50 -4.00 -16.62 19.25
CA LEU A 50 -3.97 -15.16 19.25
C LEU A 50 -3.45 -14.57 17.92
N TYR A 51 -2.60 -15.29 17.19
CA TYR A 51 -1.85 -14.77 16.02
C TYR A 51 -2.05 -15.58 14.72
N ALA A 52 -3.00 -16.53 14.65
CA ALA A 52 -3.26 -17.26 13.39
C ALA A 52 -3.76 -16.36 12.25
N ASP A 53 -4.45 -15.26 12.58
CA ASP A 53 -4.79 -14.24 11.59
C ASP A 53 -3.60 -13.32 11.26
N ASP A 54 -2.61 -13.24 12.16
CA ASP A 54 -1.42 -12.40 11.99
C ASP A 54 -0.45 -12.95 10.95
N ASP A 55 -0.29 -14.27 10.79
CA ASP A 55 0.60 -14.83 9.75
C ASP A 55 0.09 -14.47 8.32
N ILE A 56 -1.25 -14.48 8.11
CA ILE A 56 -1.87 -14.07 6.84
C ILE A 56 -1.90 -12.55 6.71
N LEU A 57 -2.04 -11.82 7.83
CA LEU A 57 -1.89 -10.37 7.83
C LEU A 57 -0.46 -9.97 7.48
N GLU A 58 0.56 -10.60 8.05
CA GLU A 58 1.98 -10.29 7.84
C GLU A 58 2.38 -10.42 6.38
N ASP A 59 1.96 -11.51 5.71
CA ASP A 59 2.25 -11.73 4.30
C ASP A 59 1.55 -10.71 3.38
N GLN A 60 0.28 -10.38 3.67
CA GLN A 60 -0.49 -9.42 2.87
C GLN A 60 -0.17 -7.95 3.20
N THR A 61 0.22 -7.65 4.45
CA THR A 61 0.80 -6.36 4.83
C THR A 61 2.16 -6.22 4.19
N SER A 62 2.97 -7.28 4.08
CA SER A 62 4.27 -7.24 3.41
C SER A 62 4.16 -6.81 1.95
N ASP A 63 3.20 -7.34 1.18
CA ASP A 63 2.96 -6.88 -0.20
C ASP A 63 2.49 -5.42 -0.27
N THR A 64 1.64 -5.00 0.68
CA THR A 64 1.14 -3.62 0.69
C THR A 64 2.22 -2.64 1.14
N ASP A 65 2.92 -2.92 2.23
CA ASP A 65 4.04 -2.15 2.76
C ASP A 65 5.16 -2.03 1.72
N ALA A 66 5.44 -3.10 0.97
CA ALA A 66 6.34 -3.05 -0.17
C ALA A 66 5.91 -2.01 -1.21
N LYS A 67 4.60 -1.91 -1.53
CA LYS A 67 4.07 -0.87 -2.41
C LYS A 67 4.25 0.53 -1.82
N PHE A 68 3.96 0.73 -0.55
CA PHE A 68 4.17 2.05 0.08
C PHE A 68 5.65 2.46 0.07
N LEU A 69 6.55 1.53 0.36
CA LEU A 69 8.00 1.76 0.34
C LEU A 69 8.53 2.08 -1.07
N VAL A 70 8.10 1.30 -2.07
CA VAL A 70 8.43 1.57 -3.48
C VAL A 70 7.86 2.93 -3.91
N GLY A 71 6.65 3.26 -3.49
CA GLY A 71 5.99 4.53 -3.78
C GLY A 71 6.78 5.73 -3.26
N GLU A 72 7.15 5.73 -1.98
CA GLU A 72 7.92 6.82 -1.36
C GLU A 72 9.25 7.05 -2.10
N ARG A 73 9.91 5.97 -2.50
CA ARG A 73 11.16 6.03 -3.25
C ARG A 73 10.96 6.49 -4.69
N ALA A 74 9.95 5.97 -5.38
CA ALA A 74 9.63 6.33 -6.76
C ALA A 74 9.28 7.81 -6.89
N GLU A 75 8.49 8.36 -5.97
CA GLU A 75 8.14 9.78 -5.97
C GLU A 75 9.40 10.68 -5.90
N LYS A 76 10.36 10.32 -5.03
CA LYS A 76 11.65 11.02 -4.91
C LYS A 76 12.52 10.88 -6.16
N VAL A 77 12.61 9.68 -6.73
CA VAL A 77 13.52 9.36 -7.85
C VAL A 77 13.04 9.96 -9.17
N TYR A 78 11.74 9.89 -9.44
CA TYR A 78 11.17 10.42 -10.67
C TYR A 78 10.83 11.92 -10.60
N GLY A 79 10.81 12.52 -9.40
CA GLY A 79 10.56 13.95 -9.22
C GLY A 79 9.17 14.39 -9.71
N GLY A 80 8.16 13.55 -9.50
CA GLY A 80 6.79 13.74 -9.98
C GLY A 80 5.76 13.53 -8.88
N LYS A 81 4.48 13.54 -9.24
CA LYS A 81 3.38 13.24 -8.30
C LYS A 81 2.99 11.76 -8.39
N LEU A 82 2.94 11.08 -7.25
CA LEU A 82 2.55 9.67 -7.16
C LEU A 82 1.04 9.49 -6.94
N TYR A 83 0.45 8.55 -7.67
CA TYR A 83 -0.90 8.02 -7.46
C TYR A 83 -0.79 6.52 -7.17
N LEU A 84 -1.15 6.11 -5.96
CA LEU A 84 -1.03 4.73 -5.47
C LEU A 84 -2.42 4.07 -5.35
N GLY A 85 -2.55 2.85 -5.87
CA GLY A 85 -3.71 1.97 -5.73
C GLY A 85 -4.89 2.35 -6.61
N LEU A 86 -4.67 2.62 -7.90
CA LEU A 86 -5.72 2.96 -8.86
C LEU A 86 -6.54 1.71 -9.25
N ARG A 87 -7.84 1.91 -9.49
CA ARG A 87 -8.82 0.88 -9.85
C ARG A 87 -9.53 1.28 -11.15
N ILE A 88 -8.78 1.30 -12.24
CA ILE A 88 -9.24 1.81 -13.53
C ILE A 88 -10.20 0.81 -14.18
N PRO A 89 -11.39 1.24 -14.64
CA PRO A 89 -12.25 0.37 -15.43
C PRO A 89 -11.60 0.12 -16.80
N ASP A 90 -11.40 -1.14 -17.13
CA ASP A 90 -10.96 -1.59 -18.45
C ASP A 90 -12.14 -1.49 -19.42
N HIS A 91 -11.93 -0.74 -20.51
CA HIS A 91 -12.93 -0.49 -21.53
C HIS A 91 -13.46 -1.78 -22.16
N ASP A 92 -12.55 -2.71 -22.46
CA ASP A 92 -12.85 -3.86 -23.31
C ASP A 92 -13.52 -4.96 -22.51
N THR A 93 -13.14 -5.10 -21.24
CA THR A 93 -13.67 -6.16 -20.36
C THR A 93 -14.74 -5.67 -19.40
N GLY A 94 -14.88 -4.36 -19.21
CA GLY A 94 -15.71 -3.75 -18.16
C GLY A 94 -15.24 -4.02 -16.72
N SER A 95 -14.16 -4.80 -16.56
CA SER A 95 -13.62 -5.16 -15.26
C SER A 95 -12.73 -4.05 -14.70
N ARG A 96 -12.69 -3.88 -13.38
CA ARG A 96 -11.74 -2.94 -12.76
C ARG A 96 -10.36 -3.57 -12.69
N GLN A 97 -9.38 -2.93 -13.32
CA GLN A 97 -7.99 -3.29 -13.28
C GLN A 97 -7.28 -2.52 -12.16
N ASN A 98 -6.50 -3.24 -11.36
CA ASN A 98 -5.69 -2.65 -10.31
C ASN A 98 -4.36 -2.20 -10.92
N ILE A 99 -4.06 -0.91 -10.81
CA ILE A 99 -2.75 -0.34 -11.13
C ILE A 99 -2.12 0.06 -9.81
N ASP A 100 -0.97 -0.53 -9.49
CA ASP A 100 -0.32 -0.30 -8.21
C ASP A 100 0.09 1.17 -8.06
N MET A 101 0.81 1.72 -9.04
CA MET A 101 1.31 3.09 -8.98
C MET A 101 1.39 3.74 -10.34
N VAL A 102 1.09 5.04 -10.37
CA VAL A 102 1.31 5.93 -11.52
C VAL A 102 2.05 7.16 -11.04
N VAL A 103 3.22 7.42 -11.60
CA VAL A 103 3.99 8.64 -11.34
C VAL A 103 3.86 9.56 -12.55
N VAL A 104 3.39 10.78 -12.33
CA VAL A 104 3.32 11.82 -13.36
C VAL A 104 4.49 12.77 -13.17
N THR A 105 5.41 12.78 -14.13
CA THR A 105 6.51 13.76 -14.19
C THR A 105 6.18 14.86 -15.19
N LYS A 106 7.09 15.82 -15.38
CA LYS A 106 6.92 16.87 -16.40
C LYS A 106 7.02 16.33 -17.83
N GLU A 107 7.62 15.17 -18.02
CA GLU A 107 8.01 14.64 -19.34
C GLU A 107 7.26 13.38 -19.73
N LYS A 108 6.83 12.58 -18.76
CA LYS A 108 6.21 11.27 -19.01
C LYS A 108 5.38 10.80 -17.83
N ILE A 109 4.62 9.75 -18.10
CA ILE A 109 3.92 8.96 -17.08
C ILE A 109 4.67 7.64 -16.92
N VAL A 110 4.89 7.23 -15.68
CA VAL A 110 5.51 5.94 -15.34
C VAL A 110 4.53 5.10 -14.55
N VAL A 111 4.08 3.99 -15.14
CA VAL A 111 3.32 2.95 -14.45
C VAL A 111 4.30 2.03 -13.74
N ILE A 112 4.13 1.83 -12.44
CA ILE A 112 4.97 0.95 -11.65
C ILE A 112 4.11 -0.19 -11.12
N HIS A 113 4.46 -1.41 -11.52
CA HIS A 113 3.86 -2.65 -11.05
C HIS A 113 4.80 -3.31 -10.03
N VAL A 114 4.34 -3.59 -8.83
CA VAL A 114 5.20 -4.09 -7.75
C VAL A 114 4.97 -5.57 -7.55
N LYS A 115 6.06 -6.34 -7.45
CA LYS A 115 6.03 -7.76 -7.11
C LYS A 115 6.93 -8.04 -5.92
N ASN A 116 6.38 -8.67 -4.89
CA ASN A 116 7.10 -9.07 -3.69
C ASN A 116 7.55 -10.54 -3.72
N PHE A 117 8.07 -11.00 -4.86
CA PHE A 117 8.57 -12.37 -5.01
C PHE A 117 9.76 -12.64 -4.09
N SER A 118 9.98 -13.88 -3.68
CA SER A 118 11.13 -14.25 -2.84
C SER A 118 11.91 -15.43 -3.44
N GLY A 119 13.19 -15.56 -3.10
CA GLY A 119 14.03 -16.64 -3.57
C GLY A 119 14.54 -16.47 -5.00
N HIS A 120 14.72 -17.59 -5.70
CA HIS A 120 15.28 -17.59 -7.05
C HIS A 120 14.17 -17.58 -8.09
N VAL A 121 14.23 -16.62 -9.00
CA VAL A 121 13.28 -16.51 -10.11
C VAL A 121 13.88 -17.13 -11.37
N LYS A 122 13.11 -18.00 -12.02
CA LYS A 122 13.37 -18.53 -13.35
C LYS A 122 12.22 -18.13 -14.28
N ILE A 123 12.55 -17.75 -15.50
CA ILE A 123 11.56 -17.54 -16.56
C ILE A 123 11.40 -18.86 -17.32
N ASP A 124 10.17 -19.36 -17.40
CA ASP A 124 9.85 -20.56 -18.16
C ASP A 124 9.78 -20.26 -19.66
N SER A 125 9.81 -21.31 -20.48
CA SER A 125 9.74 -21.26 -21.94
C SER A 125 8.49 -20.57 -22.48
N ASP A 126 7.39 -20.57 -21.71
CA ASP A 126 6.14 -19.88 -22.03
C ASP A 126 6.08 -18.44 -21.48
N GLY A 127 7.18 -17.96 -20.90
CA GLY A 127 7.30 -16.61 -20.34
C GLY A 127 6.75 -16.47 -18.93
N ARG A 128 6.20 -17.52 -18.29
CA ARG A 128 5.80 -17.47 -16.88
C ARG A 128 7.00 -17.39 -15.96
N TRP A 129 6.77 -16.81 -14.79
CA TRP A 129 7.79 -16.63 -13.77
C TRP A 129 7.62 -17.71 -12.72
N ILE A 130 8.69 -18.48 -12.50
CA ILE A 130 8.75 -19.57 -11.54
C ILE A 130 9.65 -19.13 -10.40
N CYS A 131 9.09 -19.00 -9.20
CA CYS A 131 9.83 -18.68 -7.99
C CYS A 131 10.14 -19.99 -7.24
N ALA A 132 11.42 -20.38 -7.21
CA ALA A 132 11.92 -21.45 -6.37
C ALA A 132 12.30 -20.82 -5.02
N GLY A 133 11.49 -21.06 -4.00
CA GLY A 133 11.60 -20.33 -2.75
C GLY A 133 12.88 -20.62 -1.95
N GLY A 134 13.27 -19.64 -1.13
CA GLY A 134 14.33 -19.79 -0.13
C GLY A 134 13.89 -20.62 1.08
N GLU A 135 14.74 -20.70 2.12
CA GLU A 135 14.57 -21.56 3.31
C GLU A 135 13.19 -21.54 3.98
N LYS A 136 12.37 -20.48 3.78
CA LYS A 136 11.05 -20.31 4.39
C LYS A 136 9.85 -20.78 3.54
N GLN A 137 10.00 -20.98 2.23
CA GLN A 137 8.93 -21.46 1.37
C GLN A 137 9.47 -22.47 0.33
N PRO A 138 9.50 -23.77 0.63
CA PRO A 138 10.05 -24.79 -0.28
C PRO A 138 9.18 -25.05 -1.52
N LYS A 139 8.06 -24.34 -1.68
CA LYS A 139 7.09 -24.58 -2.75
C LYS A 139 7.45 -23.72 -3.96
N VAL A 140 7.50 -24.37 -5.12
CA VAL A 140 7.64 -23.69 -6.41
C VAL A 140 6.31 -22.99 -6.71
N GLU A 141 6.37 -21.67 -6.91
CA GLU A 141 5.20 -20.87 -7.28
C GLU A 141 5.28 -20.39 -8.72
N ASN A 142 4.18 -20.56 -9.45
CA ASN A 142 4.06 -20.11 -10.83
C ASN A 142 3.25 -18.82 -10.88
N HIS A 143 3.86 -17.78 -11.42
CA HIS A 143 3.30 -16.45 -11.57
C HIS A 143 3.18 -16.09 -13.06
N PRO A 144 2.13 -15.36 -13.48
CA PRO A 144 2.08 -14.77 -14.82
C PRO A 144 3.27 -13.84 -15.05
N ASN A 145 3.59 -13.56 -16.32
CA ASN A 145 4.66 -12.64 -16.65
C ASN A 145 4.32 -11.21 -16.19
N PRO A 146 5.03 -10.65 -15.19
CA PRO A 146 4.71 -9.33 -14.65
C PRO A 146 4.95 -8.21 -15.66
N VAL A 147 5.82 -8.41 -16.67
CA VAL A 147 6.07 -7.44 -17.75
C VAL A 147 4.84 -7.34 -18.67
N VAL A 148 4.21 -8.47 -18.97
CA VAL A 148 2.97 -8.51 -19.77
C VAL A 148 1.83 -7.85 -19.00
N GLU A 149 1.71 -8.13 -17.69
CA GLU A 149 0.73 -7.46 -16.82
C GLU A 149 0.92 -5.94 -16.78
N ALA A 150 2.16 -5.47 -16.59
CA ALA A 150 2.47 -4.05 -16.54
C ALA A 150 2.19 -3.34 -17.87
N LYS A 151 2.49 -3.99 -19.00
CA LYS A 151 2.15 -3.47 -20.33
C LYS A 151 0.63 -3.34 -20.52
N ARG A 152 -0.14 -4.35 -20.11
CA ARG A 152 -1.61 -4.28 -20.14
C ARG A 152 -2.14 -3.13 -19.26
N GLN A 153 -1.54 -2.89 -18.10
CA GLN A 153 -1.93 -1.74 -17.25
C GLN A 153 -1.70 -0.40 -17.94
N VAL A 154 -0.66 -0.27 -18.77
CA VAL A 154 -0.43 0.93 -19.60
C VAL A 154 -1.56 1.09 -20.61
N GLU A 155 -1.89 0.06 -21.38
CA GLU A 155 -2.96 0.10 -22.38
C GLU A 155 -4.31 0.51 -21.76
N VAL A 156 -4.63 -0.06 -20.58
CA VAL A 156 -5.84 0.31 -19.81
C VAL A 156 -5.80 1.77 -19.35
N LEU A 157 -4.64 2.25 -18.89
CA LEU A 157 -4.49 3.63 -18.44
C LEU A 157 -4.59 4.62 -19.60
N GLU A 158 -3.97 4.33 -20.75
CA GLU A 158 -4.04 5.12 -21.97
C GLU A 158 -5.49 5.24 -22.45
N SER A 159 -6.20 4.12 -22.58
CA SER A 159 -7.62 4.11 -22.92
C SER A 159 -8.46 4.91 -21.92
N TYR A 160 -8.14 4.84 -20.62
CA TYR A 160 -8.84 5.63 -19.60
C TYR A 160 -8.62 7.14 -19.78
N PHE A 161 -7.41 7.58 -20.15
CA PHE A 161 -7.16 9.00 -20.44
C PHE A 161 -7.91 9.45 -21.69
N GLU A 162 -7.91 8.65 -22.76
CA GLU A 162 -8.61 8.94 -24.01
C GLU A 162 -10.12 9.09 -23.79
N GLN A 163 -10.75 8.19 -23.04
CA GLN A 163 -12.16 8.28 -22.66
C GLN A 163 -12.50 9.53 -21.84
N ARG A 164 -11.50 10.09 -21.16
CA ARG A 164 -11.63 11.33 -20.38
C ARG A 164 -11.25 12.58 -21.19
N GLY A 165 -11.05 12.42 -22.49
CA GLY A 165 -10.74 13.51 -23.43
C GLY A 165 -9.28 13.98 -23.37
N VAL A 166 -8.37 13.13 -22.87
CA VAL A 166 -6.94 13.41 -22.83
C VAL A 166 -6.21 12.46 -23.76
N GLU A 167 -5.83 12.96 -24.93
CA GLU A 167 -5.01 12.20 -25.88
C GLU A 167 -3.54 12.25 -25.45
N LEU A 168 -2.95 11.07 -25.24
CA LEU A 168 -1.54 10.95 -24.89
C LEU A 168 -0.72 10.70 -26.15
N PRO A 169 0.48 11.29 -26.26
CA PRO A 169 1.39 10.91 -27.32
C PRO A 169 1.88 9.47 -27.20
N ASN A 170 2.16 8.86 -28.34
CA ASN A 170 2.77 7.54 -28.40
C ASN A 170 4.07 7.51 -27.58
N GLY A 171 4.15 6.56 -26.65
CA GLY A 171 5.30 6.37 -25.77
C GLY A 171 5.35 7.31 -24.55
N TYR A 172 4.37 8.20 -24.37
CA TYR A 172 4.32 9.09 -23.20
C TYR A 172 4.15 8.34 -21.89
N VAL A 173 3.46 7.19 -21.94
CA VAL A 173 3.32 6.27 -20.83
C VAL A 173 4.39 5.19 -20.98
N THR A 174 5.20 5.06 -19.93
CA THR A 174 6.20 4.01 -19.79
C THR A 174 5.85 3.15 -18.59
N TYR A 175 6.40 1.94 -18.50
CA TYR A 175 6.15 1.06 -17.37
C TYR A 175 7.43 0.44 -16.80
N ARG A 176 7.37 0.07 -15.52
CA ARG A 176 8.40 -0.66 -14.79
C ARG A 176 7.79 -1.71 -13.89
N VAL A 177 8.46 -2.85 -13.78
CA VAL A 177 8.16 -3.88 -12.78
C VAL A 177 9.20 -3.76 -11.68
N VAL A 178 8.78 -3.52 -10.44
CA VAL A 178 9.71 -3.41 -9.31
C VAL A 178 9.63 -4.66 -8.45
N LEU A 179 10.78 -5.30 -8.25
CA LEU A 179 10.92 -6.42 -7.33
C LEU A 179 11.28 -5.88 -5.94
N SER A 180 10.30 -5.82 -5.04
CA SER A 180 10.46 -5.17 -3.72
C SER A 180 11.32 -5.95 -2.75
N ASN A 181 11.37 -7.27 -2.88
CA ASN A 181 12.07 -8.14 -1.94
C ASN A 181 13.55 -8.28 -2.31
N PRO A 182 14.49 -7.91 -1.44
CA PRO A 182 15.93 -8.03 -1.72
C PRO A 182 16.43 -9.48 -1.80
N SER A 183 15.66 -10.45 -1.29
CA SER A 183 15.97 -11.87 -1.43
C SER A 183 15.63 -12.42 -2.83
N CYS A 184 14.88 -11.66 -3.64
CA CYS A 184 14.54 -12.02 -5.00
C CYS A 184 15.76 -11.88 -5.90
N ARG A 185 16.29 -13.00 -6.39
CA ARG A 185 17.46 -13.02 -7.29
C ARG A 185 17.14 -13.80 -8.55
N ALA A 186 17.59 -13.29 -9.69
CA ALA A 186 17.61 -14.10 -10.90
C ALA A 186 18.66 -15.21 -10.76
N LEU A 187 18.47 -16.33 -11.45
CA LEU A 187 19.51 -17.34 -11.54
C LEU A 187 20.76 -16.76 -12.25
N PRO A 188 21.99 -17.25 -11.94
CA PRO A 188 23.26 -16.64 -12.36
C PRO A 188 23.53 -16.46 -13.87
N PHE A 189 22.58 -16.86 -14.73
CA PHE A 189 22.69 -16.82 -16.20
C PHE A 189 21.44 -16.25 -16.88
N VAL A 190 20.52 -15.65 -16.13
CA VAL A 190 19.31 -15.03 -16.64
C VAL A 190 19.30 -13.58 -16.16
N ASP A 191 19.56 -12.64 -17.05
CA ASP A 191 19.28 -11.24 -16.75
C ASP A 191 17.77 -11.00 -16.79
N PHE A 192 17.29 -10.17 -15.88
CA PHE A 192 15.90 -9.74 -15.96
C PHE A 192 15.66 -8.90 -17.22
N PRO A 193 14.44 -8.91 -17.78
CA PRO A 193 14.05 -7.95 -18.80
C PRO A 193 14.35 -6.50 -18.34
N PRO A 194 14.69 -5.58 -19.25
CA PRO A 194 15.10 -4.21 -18.89
C PRO A 194 14.00 -3.40 -18.18
N GLU A 195 12.74 -3.82 -18.30
CA GLU A 195 11.60 -3.21 -17.60
C GLU A 195 11.54 -3.60 -16.11
N VAL A 196 12.22 -4.68 -15.72
CA VAL A 196 12.24 -5.18 -14.36
C VAL A 196 13.41 -4.58 -13.61
N VAL A 197 13.12 -3.95 -12.47
CA VAL A 197 14.08 -3.24 -11.65
C VAL A 197 14.05 -3.80 -10.23
N PRO A 198 15.15 -4.40 -9.75
CA PRO A 198 15.31 -4.71 -8.33
C PRO A 198 15.18 -3.45 -7.45
N PHE A 199 14.59 -3.58 -6.26
CA PHE A 199 14.31 -2.42 -5.39
C PHE A 199 15.55 -1.57 -5.09
N ASP A 200 16.70 -2.18 -4.85
CA ASP A 200 17.98 -1.51 -4.61
C ASP A 200 18.43 -0.66 -5.81
N GLN A 201 18.09 -1.06 -7.03
CA GLN A 201 18.44 -0.36 -8.28
C GLN A 201 17.48 0.78 -8.63
N LEU A 202 16.38 0.95 -7.89
CA LEU A 202 15.43 2.06 -8.05
C LEU A 202 16.03 3.44 -7.68
N ILE A 203 17.35 3.57 -7.53
CA ILE A 203 18.08 4.84 -7.28
C ILE A 203 18.36 5.58 -8.59
N THR A 204 18.48 4.87 -9.70
CA THR A 204 18.99 5.46 -10.94
C THR A 204 17.81 5.71 -11.87
N PRO A 205 17.41 6.98 -12.13
CA PRO A 205 16.69 7.26 -13.35
C PRO A 205 17.62 6.82 -14.48
N GLN A 206 17.33 5.69 -15.12
CA GLN A 206 18.21 5.22 -16.20
C GLN A 206 18.35 6.35 -17.22
N PRO A 207 19.58 6.59 -17.73
CA PRO A 207 19.77 7.52 -18.82
C PRO A 207 18.88 7.04 -19.96
N GLU A 208 18.03 7.93 -20.42
CA GLU A 208 17.14 7.69 -21.54
C GLU A 208 17.92 7.02 -22.66
N THR A 209 17.35 5.97 -23.26
CA THR A 209 17.77 5.52 -24.57
C THR A 209 17.56 6.73 -25.49
N LYS A 210 18.62 7.52 -25.68
CA LYS A 210 18.69 8.67 -26.56
C LYS A 210 18.49 8.15 -27.99
N GLY A 211 17.24 7.98 -28.39
CA GLY A 211 16.94 7.38 -29.70
C GLY A 211 15.52 7.53 -30.19
N VAL A 212 14.52 7.60 -29.30
CA VAL A 212 13.10 7.58 -29.73
C VAL A 212 12.31 8.82 -29.29
N PHE A 213 12.69 9.48 -28.21
CA PHE A 213 11.90 10.57 -27.60
C PHE A 213 12.24 11.99 -28.07
N THR A 214 13.18 12.14 -29.02
CA THR A 214 13.29 13.38 -29.79
C THR A 214 11.98 13.68 -30.54
N GLY A 215 11.17 12.68 -30.90
CA GLY A 215 9.94 12.86 -31.67
C GLY A 215 8.86 13.76 -31.05
N TRP A 216 8.63 13.76 -29.73
CA TRP A 216 7.60 14.62 -29.10
C TRP A 216 8.11 16.05 -28.91
N ASN A 217 9.32 16.20 -28.38
CA ASN A 217 9.99 17.50 -28.29
C ASN A 217 10.25 18.11 -29.68
N CYS A 218 10.32 17.31 -30.75
CA CYS A 218 10.39 17.78 -32.14
C CYS A 218 8.99 18.03 -32.73
N ARG A 219 7.95 17.20 -32.48
CA ARG A 219 6.59 17.46 -32.98
C ARG A 219 5.95 18.71 -32.37
N ILE A 220 6.25 19.05 -31.11
CA ILE A 220 5.87 20.33 -30.51
C ILE A 220 6.72 21.50 -31.07
N LYS A 221 7.96 21.26 -31.51
CA LYS A 221 8.78 22.31 -32.14
C LYS A 221 8.41 22.57 -33.60
N ASP A 222 8.06 21.51 -34.35
CA ASP A 222 7.86 21.56 -35.80
C ASP A 222 6.41 21.94 -36.18
N ALA A 223 5.43 21.73 -35.30
CA ALA A 223 4.04 22.16 -35.53
C ALA A 223 3.74 23.60 -35.07
N PHE A 224 4.69 24.34 -34.45
CA PHE A 224 4.35 25.58 -33.74
C PHE A 224 5.37 26.72 -33.90
N ARG A 225 5.02 27.71 -34.75
CA ARG A 225 5.61 29.07 -34.77
C ARG A 225 4.93 29.98 -33.72
N GLY A 226 4.78 29.52 -32.48
CA GLY A 226 4.16 30.28 -31.37
C GLY A 226 5.19 30.67 -30.30
N GLY A 227 4.98 31.80 -29.60
CA GLY A 227 5.94 32.32 -28.62
C GLY A 227 6.09 31.44 -27.35
N LYS A 228 7.28 31.45 -26.74
CA LYS A 228 7.67 30.62 -25.56
C LYS A 228 6.68 30.62 -24.38
N LYS A 229 5.88 31.69 -24.21
CA LYS A 229 4.90 31.81 -23.11
C LYS A 229 3.65 30.96 -23.35
N GLU A 230 3.13 30.93 -24.58
CA GLU A 230 1.93 30.16 -24.93
C GLU A 230 2.19 28.65 -24.90
N GLU A 231 3.41 28.23 -25.24
CA GLU A 231 3.86 26.84 -25.16
C GLU A 231 3.85 26.32 -23.71
N GLN A 232 4.42 27.10 -22.78
CA GLN A 232 4.43 26.75 -21.36
C GLN A 232 3.01 26.66 -20.77
N ASP A 233 2.12 27.58 -21.14
CA ASP A 233 0.73 27.58 -20.68
C ASP A 233 -0.08 26.38 -21.18
N ARG A 234 0.26 25.84 -22.36
CA ARG A 234 -0.34 24.61 -22.89
C ARG A 234 0.15 23.37 -22.16
N ILE A 235 1.46 23.26 -21.92
CA ILE A 235 2.05 22.15 -21.14
C ILE A 235 1.48 22.13 -19.72
N ASN A 236 1.34 23.30 -19.09
CA ASN A 236 0.75 23.40 -17.76
C ASN A 236 -0.71 22.94 -17.75
N ARG A 237 -1.51 23.32 -18.75
CA ARG A 237 -2.90 22.86 -18.90
C ARG A 237 -3.00 21.35 -19.11
N PHE A 238 -2.14 20.79 -19.95
CA PHE A 238 -2.09 19.35 -20.17
C PHE A 238 -1.75 18.60 -18.87
N ASN A 239 -0.72 19.03 -18.14
CA ASN A 239 -0.37 18.45 -16.84
C ASN A 239 -1.49 18.59 -15.81
N GLN A 240 -2.20 19.73 -15.80
CA GLN A 240 -3.39 19.91 -14.95
C GLN A 240 -4.50 18.93 -15.29
N GLN A 241 -4.76 18.66 -16.58
CA GLN A 241 -5.73 17.67 -17.03
C GLN A 241 -5.32 16.26 -16.59
N LEU A 242 -4.05 15.88 -16.76
CA LEU A 242 -3.54 14.58 -16.29
C LEU A 242 -3.77 14.41 -14.78
N HIS A 243 -3.39 15.41 -14.00
CA HIS A 243 -3.56 15.37 -12.55
C HIS A 243 -5.03 15.31 -12.14
N PHE A 244 -5.90 16.01 -12.86
CA PHE A 244 -7.34 16.00 -12.63
C PHE A 244 -7.93 14.60 -12.87
N VAL A 245 -7.64 13.99 -14.02
CA VAL A 245 -8.12 12.65 -14.38
C VAL A 245 -7.68 11.63 -13.33
N LEU A 246 -6.40 11.61 -12.97
CA LEU A 246 -5.88 10.67 -11.96
C LEU A 246 -6.39 10.95 -10.55
N SER A 247 -6.59 12.22 -10.17
CA SER A 247 -7.11 12.57 -8.84
C SER A 247 -8.59 12.19 -8.64
N THR A 248 -9.32 12.01 -9.74
CA THR A 248 -10.73 11.63 -9.76
C THR A 248 -10.94 10.18 -10.19
N ALA A 249 -9.87 9.45 -10.49
CA ALA A 249 -9.92 8.05 -10.82
C ALA A 249 -10.31 7.22 -9.58
N PRO A 250 -11.05 6.11 -9.75
CA PRO A 250 -11.33 5.19 -8.65
C PRO A 250 -10.02 4.66 -8.07
N MET A 251 -9.90 4.64 -6.75
CA MET A 251 -8.72 4.17 -6.03
C MET A 251 -9.13 3.25 -4.88
N TRP A 252 -8.16 2.56 -4.29
CA TRP A 252 -8.32 1.87 -3.02
C TRP A 252 -8.28 2.86 -1.86
N ASP A 253 -9.09 2.60 -0.83
CA ASP A 253 -8.96 3.26 0.45
C ASP A 253 -7.66 2.80 1.11
N ARG A 254 -7.02 3.70 1.85
CA ARG A 254 -5.76 3.46 2.55
C ARG A 254 -6.01 3.46 4.04
N LEU A 255 -5.51 2.44 4.71
CA LEU A 255 -5.58 2.28 6.16
C LEU A 255 -4.15 2.18 6.70
N GLU A 256 -3.79 3.11 7.58
CA GLU A 256 -2.49 3.16 8.24
C GLU A 256 -2.67 2.72 9.69
N LEU A 257 -1.91 1.69 10.09
CA LEU A 257 -1.98 1.06 11.39
C LEU A 257 -0.73 1.37 12.22
N GLU A 258 -0.84 1.23 13.54
CA GLU A 258 0.31 1.28 14.44
C GLU A 258 1.39 0.27 14.02
N GLY A 259 2.66 0.68 14.18
CA GLY A 259 3.80 -0.12 13.74
C GLY A 259 4.15 0.03 12.24
N ASN A 260 3.77 1.15 11.61
CA ASN A 260 4.06 1.48 10.21
C ASN A 260 3.52 0.47 9.19
N LYS A 261 2.41 -0.21 9.54
CA LYS A 261 1.75 -1.16 8.65
C LYS A 261 0.68 -0.45 7.83
N HIS A 262 0.64 -0.73 6.55
CA HIS A 262 -0.28 -0.10 5.60
C HIS A 262 -1.13 -1.16 4.91
N LEU A 263 -2.39 -0.79 4.67
CA LEU A 263 -3.37 -1.64 3.98
C LEU A 263 -4.07 -0.85 2.88
N LEU A 264 -4.22 -1.49 1.72
CA LEU A 264 -5.08 -1.05 0.64
C LEU A 264 -6.34 -1.91 0.61
N GLY A 265 -7.50 -1.30 0.39
CA GLY A 265 -8.76 -2.01 0.40
C GLY A 265 -9.97 -1.08 0.39
N GLU A 266 -11.10 -1.59 0.81
CA GLU A 266 -12.38 -0.89 0.83
C GLU A 266 -12.87 -0.73 2.27
N PHE A 267 -13.05 0.52 2.69
CA PHE A 267 -13.71 0.83 3.94
C PHE A 267 -15.21 0.60 3.80
N LEU A 268 -15.77 -0.22 4.69
CA LEU A 268 -17.18 -0.55 4.68
C LEU A 268 -17.99 0.31 5.65
N ARG A 269 -17.66 0.23 6.95
CA ARG A 269 -18.35 0.97 8.02
C ARG A 269 -17.62 0.87 9.35
N PHE A 270 -18.04 1.71 10.30
CA PHE A 270 -17.73 1.55 11.72
C PHE A 270 -18.72 0.59 12.39
N GLU A 271 -18.25 -0.14 13.41
CA GLU A 271 -19.03 -1.02 14.28
C GLU A 271 -18.68 -0.74 15.76
N GLY A 272 -19.62 -0.94 16.69
CA GLY A 272 -19.41 -0.73 18.13
C GLY A 272 -20.49 0.11 18.82
N LYS A 273 -20.30 0.40 20.12
CA LYS A 273 -21.33 1.01 20.97
C LYS A 273 -21.63 2.49 20.67
N ASP A 274 -20.64 3.24 20.17
CA ASP A 274 -20.77 4.69 19.92
C ASP A 274 -20.76 5.07 18.43
N VAL A 275 -21.14 4.13 17.54
CA VAL A 275 -21.11 4.35 16.07
C VAL A 275 -21.97 5.52 15.62
N LEU A 276 -23.01 5.88 16.39
CA LEU A 276 -23.86 7.03 16.08
C LEU A 276 -23.09 8.35 15.98
N ALA A 277 -22.04 8.53 16.79
CA ALA A 277 -21.17 9.71 16.73
C ALA A 277 -20.42 9.81 15.38
N LEU A 278 -20.11 8.66 14.78
CA LEU A 278 -19.39 8.55 13.50
C LEU A 278 -20.32 8.56 12.27
N ARG A 279 -21.64 8.71 12.45
CA ARG A 279 -22.62 8.66 11.34
C ARG A 279 -22.36 9.69 10.23
N GLN A 280 -21.72 10.81 10.58
CA GLN A 280 -21.36 11.86 9.61
C GLN A 280 -20.15 11.49 8.76
N ILE A 281 -19.34 10.54 9.22
CA ILE A 281 -18.18 10.03 8.51
C ILE A 281 -18.64 8.96 7.55
N LYS A 282 -18.80 9.35 6.28
CA LYS A 282 -19.14 8.44 5.19
C LYS A 282 -18.03 8.51 4.14
N ARG A 283 -17.71 7.37 3.52
CA ARG A 283 -16.74 7.25 2.42
C ARG A 283 -16.96 8.30 1.32
N SER A 284 -18.22 8.57 0.99
CA SER A 284 -18.57 9.63 0.03
C SER A 284 -18.19 11.02 0.53
N LYS A 285 -18.50 11.38 1.77
CA LYS A 285 -18.37 12.76 2.29
C LYS A 285 -17.01 13.11 2.87
N VAL A 286 -16.22 12.13 3.28
CA VAL A 286 -14.95 12.30 3.98
C VAL A 286 -13.82 11.77 3.12
N SER A 287 -12.74 12.54 3.00
CA SER A 287 -11.55 12.14 2.24
C SER A 287 -10.44 11.60 3.12
N ARG A 288 -10.28 12.12 4.34
CA ARG A 288 -9.22 11.70 5.25
C ARG A 288 -9.65 11.75 6.71
N LEU A 289 -9.16 10.79 7.48
CA LEU A 289 -9.32 10.69 8.92
C LEU A 289 -7.97 10.46 9.60
N VAL A 290 -7.84 10.98 10.80
CA VAL A 290 -6.71 10.76 11.71
C VAL A 290 -7.27 10.45 13.08
N ILE A 291 -6.74 9.42 13.72
CA ILE A 291 -7.18 9.00 15.04
C ILE A 291 -6.11 9.40 16.04
N GLN A 292 -6.54 10.11 17.07
CA GLN A 292 -5.70 10.58 18.15
C GLN A 292 -6.17 9.95 19.46
N LYS A 293 -5.21 9.38 20.20
CA LYS A 293 -5.48 8.87 21.53
C LYS A 293 -5.59 10.06 22.48
N SER A 294 -6.79 10.34 22.98
CA SER A 294 -6.93 11.28 24.08
C SER A 294 -6.40 10.61 25.35
N SER A 295 -5.25 11.06 25.83
CA SER A 295 -4.69 10.64 27.11
C SER A 295 -5.71 10.90 28.22
N MET A 296 -6.09 9.87 28.98
CA MET A 296 -6.66 10.06 30.31
C MET A 296 -5.87 9.23 31.33
N PHE A 297 -5.19 9.97 32.20
CA PHE A 297 -4.64 9.49 33.46
C PHE A 297 -5.82 9.06 34.35
N GLY A 298 -5.97 7.76 34.63
CA GLY A 298 -6.91 7.23 35.62
C GLY A 298 -8.16 6.52 35.06
N PHE A 299 -8.21 5.19 35.24
CA PHE A 299 -9.38 4.30 35.39
C PHE A 299 -10.70 4.52 34.59
N GLY A 300 -10.68 5.21 33.45
CA GLY A 300 -11.83 5.35 32.53
C GLY A 300 -11.65 4.62 31.19
N CYS A 301 -12.76 4.26 30.52
CA CYS A 301 -12.74 3.75 29.15
C CYS A 301 -11.98 4.74 28.25
N SER A 302 -10.91 4.29 27.59
CA SER A 302 -10.11 5.16 26.72
C SER A 302 -10.98 5.76 25.62
N GLU A 303 -11.08 7.09 25.63
CA GLU A 303 -11.68 7.85 24.55
C GLU A 303 -10.64 8.08 23.44
N PHE A 304 -11.12 8.26 22.22
CA PHE A 304 -10.34 8.56 21.03
C PHE A 304 -10.95 9.79 20.35
N GLN A 305 -10.09 10.72 19.96
CA GLN A 305 -10.47 11.84 19.11
C GLN A 305 -10.26 11.45 17.65
N VAL A 306 -11.32 11.52 16.86
CA VAL A 306 -11.29 11.28 15.42
C VAL A 306 -11.36 12.62 14.71
N LEU A 307 -10.25 13.02 14.13
CA LEU A 307 -10.16 14.19 13.25
C LEU A 307 -10.49 13.74 11.82
N TYR A 308 -11.41 14.42 11.15
CA TYR A 308 -11.75 14.11 9.76
C TYR A 308 -11.90 15.36 8.91
N SER A 309 -11.52 15.22 7.64
CA SER A 309 -11.64 16.27 6.63
C SER A 309 -12.74 15.94 5.63
N ALA A 310 -13.60 16.92 5.37
CA ALA A 310 -14.62 16.78 4.35
C ALA A 310 -13.96 16.69 2.96
N ARG A 311 -14.56 15.89 2.08
CA ARG A 311 -14.13 15.77 0.69
C ARG A 311 -14.43 17.07 -0.05
N ASP A 312 -13.41 17.63 -0.69
CA ASP A 312 -13.60 18.75 -1.61
C ASP A 312 -13.92 18.21 -3.01
N TYR A 313 -15.16 18.42 -3.46
CA TYR A 313 -15.61 18.05 -4.81
C TYR A 313 -15.35 19.15 -5.85
N ARG A 314 -14.88 20.33 -5.42
CA ARG A 314 -14.82 21.54 -6.25
C ARG A 314 -13.40 22.03 -6.51
N SER A 315 -12.39 21.65 -5.72
CA SER A 315 -11.05 22.21 -5.87
C SER A 315 -10.01 21.22 -6.45
N GLN A 316 -9.47 21.61 -7.60
CA GLN A 316 -8.23 21.11 -8.18
C GLN A 316 -7.04 21.66 -7.36
N GLY A 317 -6.85 21.20 -6.11
CA GLY A 317 -5.75 21.65 -5.24
C GLY A 317 -6.19 22.03 -3.82
N ALA A 318 -5.23 21.99 -2.89
CA ALA A 318 -5.37 22.08 -1.44
C ALA A 318 -6.12 23.34 -0.94
N SER A 319 -7.44 23.33 -1.02
CA SER A 319 -8.28 24.14 -0.14
C SER A 319 -8.07 23.61 1.28
N GLY A 320 -7.62 24.46 2.21
CA GLY A 320 -7.32 24.08 3.58
C GLY A 320 -8.51 23.36 4.20
N SER A 321 -8.44 22.03 4.27
CA SER A 321 -9.59 21.24 4.64
C SER A 321 -9.85 21.45 6.13
N LYS A 322 -10.96 22.11 6.44
CA LYS A 322 -11.39 22.35 7.81
C LYS A 322 -11.59 20.99 8.48
N TRP A 323 -10.67 20.64 9.38
CA TRP A 323 -10.78 19.45 10.19
C TRP A 323 -11.97 19.60 11.14
N LYS A 324 -12.76 18.55 11.24
CA LYS A 324 -13.81 18.37 12.24
C LYS A 324 -13.36 17.29 13.21
N GLU A 325 -13.80 17.40 14.44
CA GLU A 325 -13.44 16.47 15.51
C GLU A 325 -14.70 15.76 16.01
N VAL A 326 -14.54 14.49 16.40
CA VAL A 326 -15.53 13.75 17.16
C VAL A 326 -14.84 12.81 18.14
N THR A 327 -15.31 12.79 19.38
CA THR A 327 -14.80 11.89 20.42
C THR A 327 -15.64 10.62 20.47
N VAL A 328 -14.99 9.46 20.54
CA VAL A 328 -15.62 8.15 20.61
C VAL A 328 -14.90 7.22 21.58
N LYS A 329 -15.59 6.19 22.11
CA LYS A 329 -14.94 5.19 22.96
C LYS A 329 -14.09 4.21 22.17
N SER A 330 -13.14 3.58 22.88
CA SER A 330 -12.26 2.52 22.39
C SER A 330 -12.94 1.30 21.79
N SER A 331 -14.22 1.06 22.08
CA SER A 331 -14.97 -0.10 21.58
C SER A 331 -15.35 -0.01 20.09
N ILE A 332 -14.96 1.04 19.39
CA ILE A 332 -15.20 1.18 17.95
C ILE A 332 -14.22 0.32 17.16
N GLU A 333 -14.75 -0.37 16.17
CA GLU A 333 -14.01 -1.12 15.16
C GLU A 333 -14.33 -0.61 13.77
N VAL A 334 -13.38 -0.77 12.85
CA VAL A 334 -13.49 -0.47 11.43
C VAL A 334 -13.59 -1.76 10.66
N LEU A 335 -14.67 -1.92 9.88
CA LEU A 335 -14.79 -2.99 8.91
C LEU A 335 -14.09 -2.58 7.61
N PHE A 336 -13.08 -3.35 7.23
CA PHE A 336 -12.26 -3.09 6.06
C PHE A 336 -12.06 -4.38 5.27
N GLN A 337 -12.34 -4.31 3.97
CA GLN A 337 -12.09 -5.40 3.05
C GLN A 337 -10.78 -5.15 2.32
N GLN A 338 -9.76 -5.95 2.60
CA GLN A 338 -8.45 -5.79 1.99
C GLN A 338 -8.45 -6.09 0.49
N GLN A 339 -7.58 -5.41 -0.24
CA GLN A 339 -7.35 -5.66 -1.66
C GLN A 339 -7.04 -7.16 -1.91
N ASN A 340 -7.62 -7.73 -2.96
CA ASN A 340 -7.50 -9.14 -3.34
C ASN A 340 -8.01 -10.15 -2.30
N SER A 341 -8.76 -9.72 -1.28
CA SER A 341 -9.41 -10.58 -0.29
C SER A 341 -10.93 -10.44 -0.33
N ILE A 342 -11.63 -11.57 -0.23
CA ILE A 342 -13.09 -11.62 -0.06
C ILE A 342 -13.45 -11.45 1.43
N LYS A 343 -12.48 -11.66 2.33
CA LYS A 343 -12.72 -11.60 3.79
C LYS A 343 -12.74 -10.14 4.26
N VAL A 344 -13.83 -9.78 4.91
CA VAL A 344 -13.93 -8.53 5.67
C VAL A 344 -13.25 -8.72 7.02
N ARG A 345 -12.34 -7.81 7.38
CA ARG A 345 -11.64 -7.81 8.67
C ARG A 345 -12.10 -6.65 9.54
N LYS A 346 -11.97 -6.84 10.84
CA LYS A 346 -12.26 -5.82 11.86
C LYS A 346 -10.95 -5.28 12.42
N PHE A 347 -10.78 -3.98 12.41
CA PHE A 347 -9.64 -3.29 12.99
C PHE A 347 -10.10 -2.44 14.17
N LYS A 348 -9.46 -2.58 15.34
CA LYS A 348 -9.78 -1.72 16.48
C LYS A 348 -9.40 -0.29 16.16
N LEU A 349 -10.23 0.68 16.52
CA LEU A 349 -9.93 2.09 16.29
C LEU A 349 -8.58 2.50 16.90
N SER A 350 -8.23 1.88 18.04
CA SER A 350 -6.97 2.12 18.74
C SER A 350 -5.71 1.74 17.96
N SER A 351 -5.80 0.81 17.00
CA SER A 351 -4.64 0.38 16.21
C SER A 351 -4.49 1.15 14.91
N ILE A 352 -5.39 2.10 14.62
CA ILE A 352 -5.41 2.85 13.36
C ILE A 352 -4.85 4.25 13.63
N ILE A 353 -3.89 4.66 12.82
CA ILE A 353 -3.31 6.02 12.85
C ILE A 353 -4.12 6.94 11.95
N SER A 354 -4.35 6.52 10.70
CA SER A 354 -5.02 7.33 9.71
C SER A 354 -5.76 6.50 8.66
N MET A 355 -6.74 7.13 8.01
CA MET A 355 -7.45 6.55 6.87
C MET A 355 -7.57 7.59 5.76
N SER A 356 -7.29 7.18 4.53
CA SER A 356 -7.59 7.96 3.33
C SER A 356 -8.70 7.26 2.56
N LEU A 357 -9.85 7.91 2.46
CA LEU A 357 -11.03 7.38 1.82
C LEU A 357 -11.14 7.96 0.41
N THR A 358 -11.32 7.09 -0.56
CA THR A 358 -11.52 7.40 -1.97
C THR A 358 -13.01 7.26 -2.26
N ALA A 359 -13.57 8.02 -3.22
CA ALA A 359 -15.00 7.96 -3.53
C ALA A 359 -15.24 7.03 -4.72
#